data_AF-A0A2W0BCZ7-F1
#
_entry.id   AF-A0A2W0BCZ7-F1
#
_cell.length_a   1.000
_cell.length_b   1.000
_cell.length_c   1.000
_cell.angle_alpha   90.00
_cell.angle_beta   90.00
_cell.angle_gamma   90.00
#
_symmetry.space_group_name_H-M   'P 1'
#
loop_
_entity.id
_entity.type
_entity.pdbx_description
1 polymer ?
#
loop_
_entity_poly.entity_id
_entity_poly.type
_entity_poly.pdbx_seq_one_letter_code
_entity_poly.pdbx_strand_id
1 'polypeptide(L)' 'MPQRRLDVCIPDTTITVFGYDTRGRRTSVTDQNGKQTTYAYDDADRLASVTDGRVADP' A
#
# COMPACT_ATOMS: atom_id res chain seq x y z
N MET A 1 -9.65 28.88 -28.95
CA MET A 1 -8.57 27.90 -28.72
C MET A 1 -8.91 27.11 -27.46
N PRO A 2 -9.33 25.84 -27.53
CA PRO A 2 -9.60 25.06 -26.32
C PRO A 2 -8.29 24.44 -25.84
N GLN A 3 -7.96 24.67 -24.57
CA GLN A 3 -6.79 24.07 -23.93
C GLN A 3 -6.99 22.55 -23.87
N ARG A 4 -6.13 21.84 -24.60
CA ARG A 4 -6.01 20.39 -24.57
C ARG A 4 -5.47 20.00 -23.20
N ARG A 5 -6.38 19.86 -22.24
CA ARG A 5 -6.09 19.23 -20.96
C ARG A 5 -5.80 17.77 -21.28
N LEU A 6 -4.52 17.42 -21.27
CA LEU A 6 -4.10 16.03 -21.25
C LEU A 6 -4.46 15.51 -19.87
N ASP A 7 -5.74 15.25 -19.65
CA ASP A 7 -6.16 14.29 -18.65
C ASP A 7 -5.65 12.95 -19.19
N VAL A 8 -4.37 12.68 -18.96
CA VAL A 8 -3.91 11.31 -18.80
C VAL A 8 -4.66 10.84 -17.55
N CYS A 9 -5.89 10.41 -17.77
CA CYS A 9 -6.46 9.36 -16.97
C CYS A 9 -5.48 8.21 -17.15
N ILE A 10 -4.52 8.10 -16.24
CA ILE A 10 -3.94 6.81 -15.93
C ILE A 10 -5.18 6.05 -15.42
N PRO A 11 -5.77 5.14 -16.20
CA PRO A 11 -7.08 4.57 -15.88
C PRO A 11 -7.03 3.71 -14.60
N ASP A 12 -5.83 3.47 -14.12
CA ASP A 12 -5.56 2.76 -12.90
C ASP A 12 -5.40 3.81 -11.80
N THR A 13 -6.50 4.16 -11.13
CA THR A 13 -6.55 4.87 -9.82
C THR A 13 -5.90 4.02 -8.71
N THR A 14 -4.75 3.46 -9.03
CA THR A 14 -4.05 2.40 -8.35
C THR A 14 -3.04 3.07 -7.44
N ILE A 15 -3.52 3.43 -6.26
CA ILE A 15 -2.71 4.04 -5.21
C ILE A 15 -2.23 2.92 -4.30
N THR A 16 -0.94 2.59 -4.38
CA THR A 16 -0.30 1.77 -3.36
C THR A 16 0.19 2.66 -2.23
N VAL A 17 -0.35 2.48 -1.03
CA VAL A 17 0.04 3.26 0.16
C VAL A 17 1.01 2.44 1.00
N PHE A 18 2.14 3.04 1.35
CA PHE A 18 3.15 2.43 2.21
C PHE A 18 3.18 3.16 3.55
N GLY A 19 2.97 2.41 4.64
CA GLY A 19 3.20 2.90 6.00
C GLY A 19 4.58 2.50 6.49
N TYR A 20 5.26 3.46 7.12
CA TYR A 20 6.57 3.26 7.73
C TYR A 20 6.50 3.64 9.21
N ASP A 21 7.27 2.94 10.05
CA ASP A 21 7.48 3.35 11.43
C ASP A 21 8.55 4.44 11.56
N THR A 22 8.77 4.92 12.79
CA THR A 22 9.78 5.93 13.13
C THR A 22 11.23 5.47 12.86
N ARG A 23 11.45 4.19 12.59
CA ARG A 23 12.74 3.60 12.20
C ARG A 23 12.86 3.41 10.69
N GLY A 24 11.84 3.78 9.91
CA GLY A 24 11.82 3.60 8.45
C GLY A 24 11.51 2.17 8.00
N ARG A 25 11.01 1.31 8.90
CA ARG A 25 10.59 -0.06 8.56
C ARG A 25 9.16 -0.04 8.06
N ARG A 26 8.87 -0.84 7.03
CA ARG A 26 7.57 -0.86 6.35
C ARG A 26 6.54 -1.62 7.15
N THR A 27 5.67 -0.94 7.89
CA THR A 27 4.67 -1.54 8.77
C THR A 27 3.34 -1.82 8.09
N SER A 28 3.05 -1.17 6.96
CA SER A 28 1.84 -1.46 6.18
C SER A 28 2.05 -1.22 4.69
N VAL A 29 1.33 -1.99 3.89
CA VAL A 29 1.21 -1.85 2.44
C VAL A 29 -0.28 -1.97 2.15
N THR A 30 -0.85 -0.98 1.49
CA THR A 30 -2.19 -1.07 0.93
C THR A 30 -2.08 -1.04 -0.58
N ASP A 31 -2.41 -2.15 -1.24
CA ASP A 31 -2.41 -2.24 -2.69
C ASP A 31 -3.61 -1.52 -3.31
N GLN A 32 -3.57 -1.30 -4.62
CA GLN A 32 -4.65 -0.66 -5.37
C GLN A 32 -6.02 -1.33 -5.25
N ASN A 33 -6.06 -2.60 -4.90
CA ASN A 33 -7.28 -3.36 -4.70
C ASN A 33 -7.90 -3.11 -3.32
N GLY A 34 -7.37 -2.14 -2.54
CA GLY A 34 -7.75 -1.92 -1.15
C GLY A 34 -7.25 -3.01 -0.20
N LYS A 35 -6.37 -3.89 -0.68
CA LYS A 35 -5.80 -4.99 0.10
C LYS A 35 -4.72 -4.44 1.02
N GLN A 36 -4.95 -4.49 2.32
CA GLN A 36 -3.99 -4.01 3.31
C GLN A 36 -3.22 -5.17 3.92
N THR A 37 -1.90 -5.18 3.73
CA THR A 37 -0.98 -6.08 4.41
C THR A 37 -0.24 -5.29 5.49
N THR A 38 -0.30 -5.74 6.74
CA THR A 38 0.48 -5.16 7.84
C THR A 38 1.64 -6.07 8.23
N TYR A 39 2.76 -5.45 8.56
CA TYR A 39 3.99 -6.10 8.97
C TYR A 39 4.31 -5.65 10.39
N ALA A 40 4.39 -6.61 11.31
CA ALA A 40 4.86 -6.38 12.67
C ALA A 40 6.32 -6.82 12.77
N TYR A 41 7.15 -5.98 13.37
CA TYR A 41 8.56 -6.27 13.61
C TYR A 41 8.82 -6.45 15.10
N ASP A 42 9.75 -7.34 15.45
CA ASP A 42 10.25 -7.47 16.82
C ASP A 42 11.29 -6.38 17.14
N ASP A 43 11.74 -6.35 18.40
CA ASP A 43 12.77 -5.41 18.87
C ASP A 43 14.15 -5.63 18.23
N ALA A 44 14.34 -6.74 17.51
CA ALA A 44 15.56 -7.07 16.78
C ALA A 44 15.46 -6.74 15.27
N ASP A 45 14.48 -5.92 14.87
CA ASP A 45 14.20 -5.55 13.47
C ASP A 45 13.83 -6.74 12.56
N ARG A 46 13.42 -7.87 13.13
CA ARG A 46 12.99 -9.03 12.36
C ARG A 46 11.49 -9.01 12.18
N LEU A 47 11.03 -9.52 11.03
CA LEU A 47 9.62 -9.66 10.75
C LEU A 47 9.01 -10.69 11.68
N ALA A 48 8.22 -10.23 12.65
CA ALA A 48 7.59 -11.05 13.66
C ALA A 48 6.25 -11.60 13.17
N SER A 49 5.50 -10.82 12.41
CA SER A 49 4.21 -11.22 11.87
C SER A 49 3.87 -10.48 10.59
N VAL A 50 3.23 -11.19 9.67
CA VAL A 50 2.60 -10.60 8.48
C VAL A 50 1.12 -10.90 8.57
N THR A 51 0.33 -9.85 8.67
CA THR A 51 -1.13 -9.97 8.54
C THR A 51 -1.49 -9.48 7.14
N ASP A 52 -1.66 -10.42 6.23
CA ASP A 52 -2.29 -10.13 4.96
C ASP A 52 -3.79 -9.99 5.20
N GLY A 53 -4.31 -8.76 5.06
CA GLY A 53 -5.73 -8.52 4.91
C GLY A 53 -6.17 -9.06 3.57
N ARG A 54 -6.16 -10.39 3.42
CA ARG A 54 -6.73 -11.05 2.26
C ARG A 54 -8.18 -10.62 2.21
N VAL A 55 -8.54 -9.83 1.22
CA VAL A 55 -9.91 -9.80 0.73
C VAL A 55 -10.21 -11.25 0.39
N ALA A 56 -11.00 -11.91 1.24
CA ALA A 56 -11.55 -13.20 0.95
C ALA A 56 -12.45 -13.02 -0.28
N ASP A 57 -11.88 -13.21 -1.46
CA ASP A 57 -12.64 -13.39 -2.69
C ASP A 57 -13.34 -14.76 -2.58
N PRO A 58 -14.69 -14.83 -2.55
CA PRO A 58 -15.43 -16.09 -2.65
C PRO A 58 -15.37 -16.68 -4.06
#